data_AF-A0A7S2V1X8-F1
#
_entry.id   AF-A0A7S2V1X8-F1
#
_cell.length_a   1.000
_cell.length_b   1.000
_cell.length_c   1.000
_cell.angle_alpha   90.00
_cell.angle_beta   90.00
_cell.angle_gamma   90.00
#
_symmetry.space_group_name_H-M   'P 1'
#
loop_
_entity.id
_entity.type
_entity.pdbx_description
1 polymer ?
#
loop_
_entity_poly.entity_id
_entity_poly.type
_entity_poly.pdbx_seq_one_letter_code
_entity_poly.pdbx_strand_id
1 'polypeptide(L)'
;RRTRAKPVSPNLQGPGAVYTLRGHKWFCSAPMSDAMLTVAYGPNDTDQPSCFLVPRWMPDGAKNTGLQLARLKNKLGDHSNATAEIELNNAWAMMIGPAGQGLNVLMQMVHHSRLECALTTAAQMRAALRQAVHYVSHRRAFGQWLVRAPAMVNLLGDLATESEAATIMVMRLAQAFDESALAAHTG
;
A
#
# COMPACT_ATOMS: atom_id res chain seq x y z
N ARG A 1 8.91 -19.25 -5.13
CA ARG A 1 10.36 -19.09 -5.42
C ARG A 1 10.76 -17.64 -5.09
N ARG A 2 11.93 -17.41 -4.46
CA ARG A 2 12.42 -16.05 -4.15
C ARG A 2 12.77 -15.30 -5.45
N THR A 3 12.47 -14.00 -5.52
CA THR A 3 12.92 -13.14 -6.63
C THR A 3 14.42 -12.92 -6.53
N ARG A 4 15.14 -13.08 -7.65
CA ARG A 4 16.59 -12.94 -7.76
C ARG A 4 16.94 -11.70 -8.59
N ALA A 5 18.02 -11.02 -8.23
CA ALA A 5 18.61 -9.94 -8.99
C ALA A 5 19.98 -10.37 -9.51
N LYS A 6 20.28 -10.07 -10.77
CA LYS A 6 21.60 -10.27 -11.38
C LYS A 6 22.12 -8.94 -11.91
N PRO A 7 23.33 -8.50 -11.56
CA PRO A 7 23.87 -7.24 -12.09
C PRO A 7 24.07 -7.34 -13.60
N VAL A 8 23.76 -6.26 -14.32
CA VAL A 8 23.98 -6.19 -15.77
C VAL A 8 25.47 -6.07 -16.08
N SER A 9 26.20 -5.28 -15.29
CA SER A 9 27.66 -5.18 -15.36
C SER A 9 28.28 -5.83 -14.11
N PRO A 10 29.15 -6.84 -14.24
CA PRO A 10 29.79 -7.50 -13.10
C PRO A 10 30.57 -6.55 -12.19
N ASN A 11 31.11 -5.47 -12.77
CA ASN A 11 31.97 -4.51 -12.09
C ASN A 11 31.21 -3.35 -11.43
N LEU A 12 29.90 -3.22 -11.69
CA LEU A 12 29.05 -2.17 -11.13
C LEU A 12 27.91 -2.82 -10.35
N GLN A 13 28.03 -2.81 -9.03
CA GLN A 13 27.07 -3.39 -8.09
C GLN A 13 26.76 -2.38 -6.97
N GLY A 14 25.60 -2.54 -6.35
CA GLY A 14 25.16 -1.68 -5.24
C GLY A 14 24.18 -0.58 -5.67
N PRO A 15 23.95 0.42 -4.81
CA PRO A 15 22.98 1.48 -5.04
C PRO A 15 23.21 2.19 -6.38
N GLY A 16 22.15 2.42 -7.16
CA GLY A 16 22.21 3.06 -8.47
C GLY A 16 22.68 2.15 -9.61
N ALA A 17 23.25 0.97 -9.31
CA ALA A 17 23.62 0.02 -10.35
C ALA A 17 22.39 -0.69 -10.93
N VAL A 18 22.54 -1.15 -12.18
CA VAL A 18 21.47 -1.78 -12.98
C VAL A 18 21.53 -3.30 -12.85
N TYR A 19 20.36 -3.89 -12.63
CA TYR A 19 20.14 -5.31 -12.47
C TYR A 19 19.03 -5.81 -13.40
N THR A 20 19.04 -7.10 -13.70
CA THR A 20 17.88 -7.82 -14.21
C THR A 20 17.24 -8.62 -13.08
N LEU A 21 15.92 -8.52 -12.92
CA LEU A 21 15.17 -9.28 -11.93
C LEU A 21 14.49 -10.48 -12.55
N ARG A 22 14.57 -11.62 -11.86
CA ARG A 22 13.83 -12.84 -12.21
C ARG A 22 13.04 -13.37 -11.03
N GLY A 23 11.74 -13.56 -11.21
CA GLY A 23 10.86 -14.12 -10.21
C GLY A 23 9.44 -13.63 -10.38
N HIS A 24 8.63 -13.78 -9.34
CA HIS A 24 7.19 -13.54 -9.42
C HIS A 24 6.73 -12.71 -8.22
N LYS A 25 5.81 -11.78 -8.44
CA LYS A 25 5.11 -11.03 -7.37
C LYS A 25 3.62 -11.32 -7.44
N TRP A 26 3.13 -11.92 -6.36
CA TRP A 26 1.76 -12.40 -6.30
C TRP A 26 0.73 -11.27 -6.19
N PHE A 27 1.09 -10.15 -5.59
CA PHE A 27 0.25 -8.96 -5.51
C PHE A 27 1.04 -7.74 -5.96
N CYS A 28 0.57 -7.11 -7.03
CA CYS A 28 1.05 -5.83 -7.52
C CYS A 28 -0.18 -4.94 -7.77
N SER A 29 -0.44 -4.02 -6.84
CA SER A 29 -1.50 -3.01 -6.99
C SER A 29 -1.05 -1.93 -7.96
N ALA A 30 -2.00 -1.34 -8.68
CA ALA A 30 -1.77 -0.34 -9.71
C ALA A 30 -0.65 -0.77 -10.70
N PRO A 31 -0.81 -1.89 -11.44
CA PRO A 31 0.24 -2.42 -12.31
C PRO A 31 0.54 -1.52 -13.52
N MET A 32 -0.22 -0.44 -13.70
CA MET A 32 0.00 0.58 -14.72
C MET A 32 0.88 1.75 -14.23
N SER A 33 1.28 1.76 -12.96
CA SER A 33 2.25 2.72 -12.42
C SER A 33 3.52 2.74 -13.27
N ASP A 34 4.14 3.92 -13.40
CA ASP A 34 5.32 4.09 -14.25
C ASP A 34 6.56 3.39 -13.70
N ALA A 35 6.60 3.18 -12.39
CA ALA A 35 7.57 2.30 -11.75
C ALA A 35 6.99 1.65 -10.49
N MET A 36 7.61 0.55 -10.07
CA MET A 36 7.32 -0.13 -8.82
C MET A 36 8.59 -0.33 -8.01
N LEU A 37 8.49 -0.21 -6.69
CA LEU A 37 9.54 -0.65 -5.79
C LEU A 37 9.32 -2.12 -5.42
N THR A 38 10.38 -2.91 -5.44
CA THR A 38 10.31 -4.31 -5.07
C THR A 38 11.60 -4.80 -4.43
N VAL A 39 11.52 -5.91 -3.72
CA VAL A 39 12.69 -6.58 -3.15
C VAL A 39 13.12 -7.78 -3.98
N ALA A 40 14.41 -7.96 -4.13
CA ALA A 40 15.00 -9.14 -4.73
C ALA A 40 16.34 -9.47 -4.05
N TYR A 41 16.72 -10.74 -4.09
CA TYR A 41 18.00 -11.20 -3.55
C TYR A 41 19.07 -11.06 -4.63
N GLY A 42 20.05 -10.20 -4.40
CA GLY A 42 21.26 -10.10 -5.20
C GLY A 42 22.18 -11.31 -5.07
N PRO A 43 23.29 -11.36 -5.83
CA PRO A 43 24.21 -12.50 -5.82
C PRO A 43 24.85 -12.76 -4.45
N ASN A 44 25.12 -11.69 -3.70
CA ASN A 44 25.77 -11.74 -2.40
C ASN A 44 24.77 -11.67 -1.23
N ASP A 45 23.47 -11.61 -1.52
CA ASP A 45 22.42 -11.54 -0.50
C ASP A 45 22.08 -12.96 -0.02
N THR A 46 22.51 -13.31 1.19
CA THR A 46 22.17 -14.60 1.83
C THR A 46 20.77 -14.56 2.46
N ASP A 47 20.54 -13.63 3.39
CA ASP A 47 19.31 -13.63 4.20
C ASP A 47 18.42 -12.40 3.97
N GLN A 48 19.01 -11.24 3.67
CA GLN A 48 18.28 -9.99 3.51
C GLN A 48 18.26 -9.53 2.05
N PRO A 49 17.10 -9.13 1.50
CA PRO A 49 17.02 -8.68 0.13
C PRO A 49 17.41 -7.21 -0.03
N SER A 50 17.75 -6.82 -1.26
CA SER A 50 17.95 -5.42 -1.65
C SER A 50 16.67 -4.83 -2.27
N CYS A 51 16.52 -3.50 -2.21
CA CYS A 51 15.38 -2.79 -2.82
C CYS A 51 15.73 -2.38 -4.25
N PHE A 52 14.75 -2.45 -5.15
CA PHE A 52 14.90 -2.15 -6.56
C PHE A 52 13.72 -1.33 -7.07
N LEU A 53 14.02 -0.33 -7.89
CA LEU A 53 13.06 0.38 -8.73
C LEU A 53 12.95 -0.37 -10.07
N VAL A 54 11.75 -0.82 -10.41
CA VAL A 54 11.43 -1.51 -11.66
C VAL A 54 10.49 -0.61 -12.46
N PRO A 55 11.00 0.13 -13.45
CA PRO A 55 10.17 1.00 -14.28
C PRO A 55 9.45 0.20 -15.38
N ARG A 56 8.30 0.70 -15.82
CA ARG A 56 7.54 0.17 -16.96
C ARG A 56 8.20 0.52 -18.30
N TRP A 57 8.88 1.67 -18.34
CA TRP A 57 9.68 2.17 -19.46
C TRP A 57 11.13 2.35 -19.00
N MET A 58 12.07 1.80 -19.75
CA MET A 58 13.50 1.90 -19.47
C MET A 58 14.03 3.31 -19.83
N PRO A 59 15.22 3.71 -19.33
CA PRO A 59 15.77 5.05 -19.60
C PRO A 59 15.99 5.37 -21.09
N ASP A 60 16.15 4.36 -21.93
CA ASP A 60 16.25 4.47 -23.39
C ASP A 60 14.88 4.66 -24.09
N GLY A 61 13.78 4.74 -23.32
CA GLY A 61 12.42 4.85 -23.81
C GLY A 61 11.79 3.53 -24.25
N ALA A 62 12.54 2.42 -24.26
CA ALA A 62 11.97 1.12 -24.60
C ALA A 62 11.13 0.57 -23.44
N LYS A 63 10.11 -0.23 -23.78
CA LYS A 63 9.29 -0.89 -22.77
C LYS A 63 10.12 -1.93 -22.01
N ASN A 64 9.96 -2.01 -20.70
CA ASN A 64 10.56 -3.07 -19.88
C ASN A 64 9.80 -4.39 -20.10
N THR A 65 10.11 -5.10 -21.20
CA THR A 65 9.41 -6.32 -21.62
C THR A 65 9.55 -7.49 -20.64
N GLY A 66 10.53 -7.41 -19.73
CA GLY A 66 10.69 -8.37 -18.64
C GLY A 66 9.68 -8.19 -17.51
N LEU A 67 8.98 -7.05 -17.41
CA LEU A 67 7.84 -6.87 -16.51
C LEU A 67 6.55 -7.30 -17.22
N GLN A 68 6.00 -8.43 -16.80
CA GLN A 68 4.86 -9.07 -17.46
C GLN A 68 3.68 -9.21 -16.50
N LEU A 69 2.50 -8.74 -16.91
CA LEU A 69 1.27 -8.94 -16.15
C LEU A 69 0.71 -10.33 -16.51
N ALA A 70 0.58 -11.21 -15.53
CA ALA A 70 0.04 -12.55 -15.75
C ALA A 70 -1.49 -12.52 -15.76
N ARG A 71 -2.11 -11.98 -14.71
CA ARG A 71 -3.56 -11.83 -14.59
C ARG A 71 -3.93 -10.79 -13.55
N LEU A 72 -5.14 -10.24 -13.68
CA LEU A 72 -5.76 -9.46 -12.62
C LEU A 72 -6.42 -10.37 -11.58
N LYS A 73 -6.42 -9.93 -10.33
CA LYS A 73 -7.08 -10.61 -9.22
C LYS A 73 -8.60 -10.42 -9.33
N ASN A 74 -9.34 -11.50 -9.08
CA ASN A 74 -10.76 -11.41 -8.76
C ASN A 74 -10.89 -11.15 -7.24
N LYS A 75 -11.11 -9.88 -6.86
CA LYS A 75 -11.09 -9.43 -5.46
C LYS A 75 -12.50 -9.42 -4.86
N LEU A 76 -12.61 -9.48 -3.53
CA LEU A 76 -13.89 -9.27 -2.82
C LEU A 76 -14.38 -7.82 -2.98
N GLY A 77 -13.49 -6.85 -2.78
CA GLY A 77 -13.75 -5.41 -2.88
C GLY A 77 -12.59 -4.68 -3.57
N ASP A 78 -12.58 -3.35 -3.50
CA ASP A 78 -11.53 -2.51 -4.10
C ASP A 78 -11.35 -2.74 -5.62
N HIS A 79 -12.44 -3.08 -6.33
CA HIS A 79 -12.42 -3.48 -7.74
C HIS A 79 -11.91 -2.38 -8.68
N SER A 80 -12.08 -1.11 -8.30
CA SER A 80 -11.57 0.03 -9.07
C SER A 80 -10.04 0.09 -9.13
N ASN A 81 -9.35 -0.45 -8.13
CA ASN A 81 -7.91 -0.55 -8.10
C ASN A 81 -7.47 -1.88 -8.71
N ALA A 82 -6.88 -1.86 -9.90
CA ALA A 82 -6.35 -3.06 -10.52
C ALA A 82 -5.23 -3.67 -9.66
N THR A 83 -5.33 -4.95 -9.35
CA THR A 83 -4.27 -5.70 -8.66
C THR A 83 -3.92 -6.92 -9.51
N ALA A 84 -2.64 -7.09 -9.82
CA ALA A 84 -2.16 -8.14 -10.71
C ALA A 84 -1.24 -9.13 -9.99
N GLU A 85 -1.12 -10.32 -10.59
CA GLU A 85 0.09 -11.13 -10.51
C GLU A 85 1.04 -10.66 -11.61
N ILE A 86 2.32 -10.47 -11.27
CA ILE A 86 3.35 -10.09 -12.24
C ILE A 86 4.50 -11.09 -12.23
N GLU A 87 5.00 -11.36 -13.42
CA GLU A 87 6.22 -12.11 -13.67
C GLU A 87 7.33 -11.12 -14.04
N LEU A 88 8.48 -11.31 -13.41
CA LEU A 88 9.72 -10.62 -13.72
C LEU A 88 10.61 -11.62 -14.45
N ASN A 89 10.79 -11.42 -15.76
CA ASN A 89 11.62 -12.24 -16.61
C ASN A 89 12.77 -11.42 -17.16
N ASN A 90 13.87 -11.37 -16.40
CA ASN A 90 15.00 -10.48 -16.65
C ASN A 90 14.58 -9.01 -16.77
N ALA A 91 13.61 -8.59 -15.96
CA ALA A 91 13.11 -7.21 -15.95
C ALA A 91 14.21 -6.25 -15.56
N TRP A 92 14.38 -5.16 -16.31
CA TRP A 92 15.33 -4.11 -15.97
C TRP A 92 14.94 -3.48 -14.64
N ALA A 93 15.92 -3.25 -13.77
CA ALA A 93 15.72 -2.61 -12.47
C ALA A 93 16.98 -1.87 -12.02
N MET A 94 16.81 -0.88 -11.15
CA MET A 94 17.89 -0.15 -10.51
C MET A 94 17.85 -0.35 -9.00
N MET A 95 18.97 -0.67 -8.37
CA MET A 95 19.02 -0.83 -6.92
C MET A 95 18.83 0.53 -6.22
N ILE A 96 17.99 0.55 -5.19
CA ILE A 96 17.74 1.73 -4.34
C ILE A 96 18.20 1.41 -2.91
N GLY A 97 19.06 2.28 -2.38
CA GLY A 97 19.61 2.12 -1.03
C GLY A 97 20.62 0.97 -0.90
N PRO A 98 21.15 0.74 0.32
CA PRO A 98 22.23 -0.23 0.54
C PRO A 98 21.81 -1.67 0.22
N ALA A 99 22.76 -2.45 -0.30
CA ALA A 99 22.56 -3.89 -0.52
C ALA A 99 22.19 -4.60 0.80
N GLY A 100 21.27 -5.56 0.72
CA GLY A 100 20.76 -6.29 1.89
C GLY A 100 19.93 -5.45 2.87
N GLN A 101 19.61 -4.19 2.55
CA GLN A 101 18.77 -3.33 3.40
C GLN A 101 17.42 -2.98 2.76
N GLY A 102 16.99 -3.76 1.78
CA GLY A 102 15.81 -3.44 0.98
C GLY A 102 14.53 -3.34 1.79
N LEU A 103 14.37 -4.18 2.83
CA LEU A 103 13.23 -4.07 3.75
C LEU A 103 13.28 -2.76 4.56
N ASN A 104 14.46 -2.35 5.04
CA ASN A 104 14.60 -1.10 5.80
C ASN A 104 14.25 0.12 4.94
N VAL A 105 14.71 0.14 3.68
CA VAL A 105 14.37 1.18 2.70
C VAL A 105 12.86 1.25 2.50
N LEU A 106 12.20 0.11 2.31
CA LEU A 106 10.74 0.08 2.12
C LEU A 106 9.96 0.42 3.40
N MET A 107 10.48 0.09 4.58
CA MET A 107 9.79 0.33 5.85
C MET A 107 9.51 1.82 6.10
N GLN A 108 10.39 2.70 5.62
CA GLN A 108 10.16 4.15 5.67
C GLN A 108 8.87 4.55 4.94
N MET A 109 8.61 3.98 3.75
CA MET A 109 7.37 4.17 3.00
C MET A 109 6.18 3.45 3.66
N VAL A 110 6.39 2.25 4.21
CA VAL A 110 5.32 1.45 4.82
C VAL A 110 4.63 2.20 5.97
N HIS A 111 5.36 2.97 6.77
CA HIS A 111 4.76 3.77 7.84
C HIS A 111 3.69 4.76 7.33
N HIS A 112 3.96 5.46 6.23
CA HIS A 112 2.98 6.37 5.62
C HIS A 112 1.74 5.61 5.10
N SER A 113 1.94 4.48 4.42
CA SER A 113 0.80 3.67 3.95
C SER A 113 -0.08 3.15 5.10
N ARG A 114 0.50 2.86 6.28
CA ARG A 114 -0.27 2.44 7.46
C ARG A 114 -1.10 3.58 8.03
N LEU A 115 -0.57 4.81 8.05
CA LEU A 115 -1.33 6.00 8.41
C LEU A 115 -2.52 6.19 7.45
N GLU A 116 -2.29 6.09 6.14
CA GLU A 116 -3.36 6.19 5.13
C GLU A 116 -4.45 5.11 5.31
N CYS A 117 -4.07 3.86 5.58
CA CYS A 117 -5.01 2.79 5.88
C CYS A 117 -5.88 3.10 7.10
N ALA A 118 -5.29 3.59 8.19
CA ALA A 118 -6.05 3.96 9.39
C ALA A 118 -7.01 5.12 9.09
N LEU A 119 -6.56 6.12 8.33
CA LEU A 119 -7.33 7.33 8.04
C LEU A 119 -8.52 7.03 7.14
N THR A 120 -8.28 6.27 6.07
CA THR A 120 -9.32 5.84 5.14
C THR A 120 -10.35 4.92 5.82
N THR A 121 -9.92 4.03 6.71
CA THR A 121 -10.83 3.17 7.48
C THR A 121 -11.73 3.98 8.40
N ALA A 122 -11.19 4.92 9.18
CA ALA A 122 -11.97 5.79 10.05
C ALA A 122 -12.97 6.66 9.26
N ALA A 123 -12.54 7.20 8.12
CA ALA A 123 -13.41 7.97 7.22
C ALA A 123 -14.55 7.12 6.65
N GLN A 124 -14.27 5.87 6.27
CA GLN A 124 -15.28 4.92 5.78
C GLN A 124 -16.29 4.54 6.87
N MET A 125 -15.85 4.26 8.10
CA MET A 125 -16.74 4.05 9.25
C MET A 125 -17.70 5.23 9.42
N ARG A 126 -17.18 6.46 9.40
CA ARG A 126 -17.98 7.67 9.53
C ARG A 126 -18.94 7.89 8.36
N ALA A 127 -18.54 7.55 7.14
CA ALA A 127 -19.41 7.62 5.98
C ALA A 127 -20.57 6.62 6.07
N ALA A 128 -20.28 5.36 6.43
CA ALA A 128 -21.28 4.32 6.61
C ALA A 128 -22.28 4.66 7.72
N LEU A 129 -21.78 5.15 8.87
CA LEU A 129 -22.64 5.60 9.97
C LEU A 129 -23.56 6.74 9.55
N ARG A 130 -23.04 7.76 8.84
CA ARG A 130 -23.88 8.87 8.34
C ARG A 130 -25.01 8.38 7.45
N GLN A 131 -24.72 7.44 6.54
CA GLN A 131 -25.74 6.82 5.69
C GLN A 131 -26.77 6.02 6.51
N ALA A 132 -26.31 5.24 7.49
CA ALA A 132 -27.18 4.47 8.38
C ALA A 132 -28.12 5.39 9.20
N VAL A 133 -27.57 6.43 9.83
CA VAL A 133 -28.34 7.42 10.59
C VAL A 133 -29.36 8.10 9.68
N HIS A 134 -28.95 8.57 8.51
CA HIS A 134 -29.87 9.19 7.56
C HIS A 134 -31.01 8.23 7.18
N TYR A 135 -30.70 6.98 6.87
CA TYR A 135 -31.72 5.99 6.52
C TYR A 135 -32.71 5.74 7.67
N VAL A 136 -32.24 5.52 8.90
CA VAL A 136 -33.15 5.23 10.02
C VAL A 136 -33.97 6.43 10.46
N SER A 137 -33.52 7.66 10.18
CA SER A 137 -34.31 8.88 10.40
C SER A 137 -35.52 8.95 9.48
N HIS A 138 -35.47 8.31 8.31
CA HIS A 138 -36.52 8.34 7.28
C HIS A 138 -37.21 6.99 7.07
N ARG A 139 -36.82 5.94 7.81
CA ARG A 139 -37.45 4.63 7.72
C ARG A 139 -38.39 4.40 8.89
N ARG A 140 -39.63 3.98 8.60
CA ARG A 140 -40.58 3.48 9.61
C ARG A 140 -40.67 1.95 9.59
N ALA A 141 -40.84 1.37 10.76
CA ALA A 141 -41.22 -0.04 10.95
C ALA A 141 -41.99 -0.17 12.27
N PHE A 142 -42.92 -1.12 12.35
CA PHE A 142 -43.72 -1.36 13.55
C PHE A 142 -44.39 -0.07 14.11
N GLY A 143 -44.90 0.79 13.22
CA GLY A 143 -45.63 2.01 13.57
C GLY A 143 -44.79 3.25 13.87
N GLN A 144 -43.47 3.13 14.06
CA GLN A 144 -42.60 4.24 14.46
C GLN A 144 -41.40 4.45 13.52
N TRP A 145 -40.77 5.63 13.62
CA TRP A 145 -39.48 5.89 12.97
C TRP A 145 -38.39 5.07 13.66
N LEU A 146 -37.53 4.41 12.88
CA LEU A 146 -36.47 3.55 13.43
C LEU A 146 -35.51 4.33 14.33
N VAL A 147 -35.22 5.60 14.01
CA VAL A 147 -34.40 6.47 14.87
C VAL A 147 -34.96 6.69 16.29
N ARG A 148 -36.24 6.36 16.54
CA ARG A 148 -36.86 6.46 17.87
C ARG A 148 -36.95 5.11 18.59
N ALA A 149 -36.66 3.99 17.91
CA ALA A 149 -36.71 2.67 18.53
C ALA A 149 -35.50 2.50 19.47
N PRO A 150 -35.68 2.18 20.77
CA PRO A 150 -34.57 2.14 21.74
C PRO A 150 -33.42 1.23 21.33
N ALA A 151 -33.71 0.05 20.76
CA ALA A 151 -32.68 -0.88 20.28
C ALA A 151 -31.83 -0.28 19.14
N MET A 152 -32.44 0.51 18.25
CA MET A 152 -31.72 1.18 17.15
C MET A 152 -30.90 2.36 17.66
N VAL A 153 -31.43 3.12 18.62
CA VAL A 153 -30.70 4.23 19.26
C VAL A 153 -29.44 3.71 19.94
N ASN A 154 -29.53 2.63 20.71
CA ASN A 154 -28.37 2.03 21.38
C ASN A 154 -27.32 1.57 20.37
N LEU A 155 -27.74 0.82 19.34
CA LEU A 155 -26.83 0.35 18.29
C LEU A 155 -26.10 1.50 17.58
N LEU A 156 -26.82 2.56 17.20
CA LEU A 156 -26.22 3.71 16.55
C LEU A 156 -25.33 4.52 17.50
N GLY A 157 -25.66 4.57 18.78
CA GLY A 157 -24.83 5.18 19.82
C GLY A 157 -23.48 4.48 19.95
N ASP A 158 -23.47 3.15 19.97
CA ASP A 158 -22.24 2.35 20.03
C ASP A 158 -21.38 2.58 18.77
N LEU A 159 -21.98 2.49 17.58
CA LEU A 159 -21.29 2.72 16.31
C LEU A 159 -20.76 4.16 16.18
N ALA A 160 -21.49 5.15 16.69
CA ALA A 160 -21.06 6.54 16.71
C ALA A 160 -19.86 6.75 17.64
N THR A 161 -19.88 6.11 18.80
CA THR A 161 -18.78 6.16 19.76
C THR A 161 -17.50 5.60 19.15
N GLU A 162 -17.57 4.42 18.52
CA GLU A 162 -16.42 3.81 17.84
C GLU A 162 -15.94 4.63 16.64
N SER A 163 -16.86 5.21 15.85
CA SER A 163 -16.49 6.06 14.71
C SER A 163 -15.78 7.35 15.14
N GLU A 164 -16.22 7.99 16.22
CA GLU A 164 -15.57 9.19 16.74
C GLU A 164 -14.23 8.85 17.42
N ALA A 165 -14.16 7.76 18.18
CA ALA A 165 -12.91 7.28 18.77
C ALA A 165 -11.84 6.97 17.70
N ALA A 166 -12.21 6.26 16.63
CA ALA A 166 -11.32 5.97 15.51
C ALA A 166 -10.84 7.26 14.82
N THR A 167 -11.74 8.23 14.65
CA THR A 167 -11.41 9.54 14.03
C THR A 167 -10.40 10.31 14.89
N ILE A 168 -10.64 10.41 16.21
CA ILE A 168 -9.73 11.10 17.13
C ILE A 168 -8.36 10.41 17.16
N MET A 169 -8.34 9.07 17.22
CA MET A 169 -7.11 8.29 17.26
C MET A 169 -6.26 8.52 16.01
N VAL A 170 -6.86 8.50 14.82
CA VAL A 170 -6.09 8.69 13.58
C VAL A 170 -5.62 10.12 13.39
N MET A 171 -6.40 11.12 13.82
CA MET A 171 -5.95 12.52 13.78
C MET A 171 -4.77 12.75 14.73
N ARG A 172 -4.80 12.11 15.92
CA ARG A 172 -3.65 12.11 16.83
C ARG A 172 -2.42 11.43 16.22
N LEU A 173 -2.61 10.31 15.50
CA LEU A 173 -1.53 9.64 14.81
C LEU A 173 -0.94 10.51 13.69
N ALA A 174 -1.79 11.20 12.92
CA ALA A 174 -1.34 12.14 11.88
C ALA A 174 -0.50 13.28 12.48
N GLN A 175 -0.95 13.87 13.59
CA GLN A 175 -0.18 14.89 14.31
C GLN A 175 1.21 14.36 14.75
N ALA A 176 1.30 13.12 15.24
CA ALA A 176 2.58 12.53 15.62
C ALA A 176 3.53 12.34 14.42
N PHE A 177 2.99 12.09 13.22
CA PHE A 177 3.77 12.07 11.98
C PHE A 177 4.29 13.47 11.63
N ASP A 178 3.45 14.50 11.74
CA ASP A 178 3.85 15.89 11.47
C ASP A 178 4.98 16.35 12.42
N GLU A 179 4.83 16.08 13.72
CA GLU A 179 5.84 16.41 14.74
C GLU A 179 7.16 15.67 14.49
N SER A 180 7.10 14.39 14.10
CA SER A 180 8.29 13.61 13.74
C SER A 180 8.97 14.14 12.47
N ALA A 181 8.20 14.58 11.48
CA ALA A 181 8.74 15.15 10.26
C ALA A 181 9.44 16.49 10.53
N LEU A 182 8.83 17.37 11.34
CA LEU A 182 9.42 18.64 11.77
C LEU A 182 10.75 18.43 12.50
N ALA A 183 10.78 17.51 13.48
CA ALA A 183 11.98 17.21 14.25
C ALA A 183 13.15 16.74 13.37
N ALA A 184 12.87 15.98 12.31
CA ALA A 184 13.88 15.49 11.37
C ALA A 184 14.47 16.57 10.45
N HIS A 185 13.79 17.72 10.28
CA HIS A 185 14.28 18.85 9.48
C HIS A 185 15.05 19.90 10.29
N THR A 186 14.89 19.91 11.62
CA THR A 186 15.50 20.90 12.53
C THR A 186 16.77 20.41 13.23
N GLY A 187 17.15 19.15 13.06
CA GLY A 187 18.39 18.55 13.61
C GLY A 187 19.39 18.20 12.52
#